data_AF-A0AAU6K8V9-F1
#
_entry.id   AF-A0AAU6K8V9-F1
#
_cell.length_a   1.000
_cell.length_b   1.000
_cell.length_c   1.000
_cell.angle_alpha   90.00
_cell.angle_beta   90.00
_cell.angle_gamma   90.00
#
_symmetry.space_group_name_H-M   'P 1'
#
loop_
_entity.id
_entity.type
_entity.pdbx_description
1 polymer ?
#
loop_
_entity_poly.entity_id
_entity_poly.type
_entity_poly.pdbx_seq_one_letter_code
_entity_poly.pdbx_strand_id
1 'polypeptide(L)'
;MTDLEDRMRRAGFRRKQWQAVVPRPTEGWSALTPAEAKVAGLIGAGYTNKAAGEELGVSANTVRTHLRSVFRKLDVHSRVQLSNLINQRGTDAGPVNGSVRKPEAL
;
A
#
# COMPACT_ATOMS: atom_id res chain seq x y z
N MET A 1 -0.33 -37.93 31.67
CA MET A 1 -1.14 -38.23 30.47
C MET A 1 -1.73 -36.91 29.95
N THR A 2 -0.88 -35.93 29.61
CA THR A 2 -1.27 -34.58 29.11
C THR A 2 -0.08 -33.95 28.37
N ASP A 3 0.42 -34.64 27.34
CA ASP A 3 1.42 -34.11 26.39
C ASP A 3 0.78 -33.73 25.04
N LEU A 4 -0.50 -34.08 24.85
CA LEU A 4 -1.21 -33.93 23.58
C LEU A 4 -1.87 -32.55 23.41
N GLU A 5 -2.26 -31.89 24.50
CA GLU A 5 -2.93 -30.58 24.44
C GLU A 5 -1.95 -29.43 24.15
N ASP A 6 -0.69 -29.51 24.60
CA ASP A 6 0.33 -28.48 24.34
C ASP A 6 0.73 -28.43 22.86
N ARG A 7 0.78 -29.60 22.19
CA ARG A 7 1.07 -29.70 20.75
C ARG A 7 -0.05 -29.13 19.88
N MET A 8 -1.30 -29.15 20.33
CA MET A 8 -2.42 -28.59 19.55
C MET A 8 -2.49 -27.05 19.62
N ARG A 9 -1.79 -26.41 20.57
CA ARG A 9 -1.67 -24.94 20.64
C ARG A 9 -0.61 -24.36 19.68
N ARG A 10 0.35 -25.18 19.21
CA ARG A 10 1.42 -24.79 18.25
C ARG A 10 1.03 -24.94 16.78
N ALA A 11 0.03 -25.75 16.46
CA ALA A 11 -0.55 -25.77 15.13
C ALA A 11 -1.63 -24.70 15.04
N GLY A 12 -1.20 -23.44 14.91
CA GLY A 12 -2.08 -22.28 14.76
C GLY A 12 -2.87 -22.29 13.45
N PHE A 13 -3.79 -23.23 13.29
CA PHE A 13 -4.85 -23.20 12.28
C PHE A 13 -5.82 -22.07 12.66
N ARG A 14 -5.38 -20.83 12.38
CA ARG A 14 -6.26 -19.67 12.44
C ARG A 14 -7.38 -19.90 11.44
N ARG A 15 -8.60 -19.99 11.96
CA ARG A 15 -9.86 -19.73 11.25
C ARG A 15 -9.82 -18.35 10.57
N LYS A 16 -9.10 -18.22 9.46
CA LYS A 16 -9.13 -16.99 8.66
C LYS A 16 -9.90 -17.27 7.37
N GLN A 17 -11.22 -17.17 7.52
CA GLN A 17 -12.13 -16.69 6.49
C GLN A 17 -12.18 -17.52 5.20
N TRP A 18 -12.98 -18.59 5.24
CA TRP A 18 -13.87 -18.88 4.10
C TRP A 18 -14.87 -17.73 3.99
N GLN A 19 -14.41 -16.58 3.46
CA GLN A 19 -15.30 -15.65 2.80
C GLN A 19 -15.49 -16.17 1.39
N ALA A 20 -16.73 -16.12 0.90
CA ALA A 20 -17.09 -16.47 -0.48
C ALA A 20 -16.00 -16.00 -1.44
N VAL A 21 -15.68 -16.83 -2.44
CA VAL A 21 -14.71 -16.49 -3.50
C VAL A 21 -15.29 -15.36 -4.34
N VAL A 22 -15.32 -14.15 -3.78
CA VAL A 22 -15.50 -12.93 -4.57
C VAL A 22 -14.20 -12.83 -5.36
N PRO A 23 -14.24 -12.84 -6.71
CA PRO A 23 -13.04 -12.69 -7.50
C PRO A 23 -12.36 -11.41 -7.05
N ARG A 24 -11.16 -11.55 -6.48
CA ARG A 24 -10.40 -10.41 -5.99
C ARG A 24 -10.06 -9.56 -7.21
N PRO A 25 -10.37 -8.25 -7.21
CA PRO A 25 -9.99 -7.39 -8.31
C PRO A 25 -8.49 -7.56 -8.57
N THR A 26 -8.13 -7.84 -9.81
CA THR A 26 -6.73 -8.00 -10.22
C THR A 26 -6.10 -6.66 -10.59
N GLU A 27 -6.93 -5.69 -10.94
CA GLU A 27 -6.55 -4.37 -11.47
C GLU A 27 -7.33 -3.25 -10.77
N GLY A 28 -6.81 -2.02 -10.90
CA GLY A 28 -7.36 -0.82 -10.31
C GLY A 28 -7.12 -0.69 -8.79
N TRP A 29 -7.72 0.34 -8.21
CA TRP A 29 -7.54 0.72 -6.81
C TRP A 29 -7.97 -0.37 -5.82
N SER A 30 -9.02 -1.11 -6.14
CA SER A 30 -9.54 -2.19 -5.31
C SER A 30 -8.64 -3.44 -5.29
N ALA A 31 -7.68 -3.53 -6.21
CA ALA A 31 -6.67 -4.61 -6.25
C ALA A 31 -5.46 -4.34 -5.35
N LEU A 32 -5.32 -3.10 -4.84
CA LEU A 32 -4.21 -2.74 -3.96
C LEU A 32 -4.40 -3.37 -2.58
N THR A 33 -3.33 -3.94 -2.05
CA THR A 33 -3.24 -4.31 -0.64
C THR A 33 -3.21 -3.05 0.23
N PRO A 34 -3.53 -3.16 1.54
CA PRO A 34 -3.46 -2.02 2.44
C PRO A 34 -2.08 -1.33 2.48
N ALA A 35 -1.00 -2.10 2.34
CA ALA A 35 0.36 -1.54 2.29
C ALA A 35 0.63 -0.79 0.98
N GLU A 36 0.20 -1.36 -0.16
CA GLU A 36 0.34 -0.73 -1.47
C GLU A 36 -0.46 0.57 -1.57
N ALA A 37 -1.68 0.61 -1.03
CA ALA A 37 -2.51 1.82 -1.00
C ALA A 37 -1.86 2.94 -0.17
N LYS A 38 -1.28 2.62 1.00
CA LYS A 38 -0.53 3.58 1.82
C LYS A 38 0.68 4.14 1.08
N VAL A 39 1.47 3.28 0.45
CA VAL A 39 2.62 3.69 -0.36
C VAL A 39 2.16 4.59 -1.51
N ALA A 40 1.12 4.20 -2.25
CA ALA A 40 0.58 4.99 -3.35
C ALA A 40 0.18 6.40 -2.89
N GLY A 41 -0.52 6.52 -1.75
CA GLY A 41 -0.92 7.80 -1.16
C GLY A 41 0.26 8.72 -0.83
N LEU A 42 1.27 8.22 -0.11
CA LEU A 42 2.46 9.01 0.25
C LEU A 42 3.24 9.48 -0.99
N ILE A 43 3.39 8.58 -1.97
CA ILE A 43 4.10 8.90 -3.21
C ILE A 43 3.30 9.91 -4.04
N GLY A 44 1.97 9.76 -4.10
CA GLY A 44 1.06 10.72 -4.70
C GLY A 44 1.18 12.11 -4.10
N ALA A 45 1.28 12.18 -2.78
CA ALA A 45 1.49 13.41 -1.99
C ALA A 45 2.91 14.01 -2.11
N GLY A 46 3.82 13.37 -2.85
CA GLY A 46 5.15 13.92 -3.12
C GLY A 46 6.29 13.41 -2.24
N TYR A 47 6.06 12.41 -1.38
CA TYR A 47 7.11 11.85 -0.50
C TYR A 47 8.17 11.07 -1.29
N THR A 48 9.44 11.19 -0.94
CA THR A 48 10.49 10.33 -1.53
C THR A 48 10.31 8.88 -1.06
N ASN A 49 10.92 7.90 -1.75
CA ASN A 49 10.87 6.50 -1.31
C ASN A 49 11.50 6.31 0.08
N LYS A 50 12.51 7.13 0.43
CA LYS A 50 13.13 7.14 1.75
C LYS A 50 12.14 7.66 2.80
N ALA A 51 11.56 8.84 2.59
CA ALA A 51 10.60 9.43 3.51
C ALA A 51 9.34 8.56 3.69
N ALA A 52 8.83 7.97 2.60
CA ALA A 52 7.71 7.03 2.68
C ALA A 52 8.09 5.73 3.42
N GLY A 53 9.35 5.31 3.32
CA GLY A 53 9.86 4.17 4.08
C GLY A 53 9.93 4.49 5.58
N GLU A 54 10.46 5.65 5.93
CA GLU A 54 10.54 6.15 7.30
C GLU A 54 9.14 6.26 7.93
N GLU A 55 8.18 6.86 7.21
CA GLU A 55 6.77 6.98 7.65
C GLU A 55 6.10 5.61 7.89
N LEU A 56 6.41 4.62 7.06
CA LEU A 56 5.80 3.28 7.12
C LEU A 56 6.60 2.28 7.95
N GLY A 57 7.76 2.67 8.50
CA GLY A 57 8.66 1.77 9.23
C GLY A 57 9.27 0.66 8.35
N VAL A 58 9.47 0.90 7.05
CA VAL A 58 10.04 -0.06 6.10
C VAL A 58 11.19 0.54 5.29
N SER A 59 12.03 -0.31 4.70
CA SER A 59 13.13 0.18 3.85
C SER A 59 12.61 0.86 2.57
N ALA A 60 13.38 1.82 2.03
CA ALA A 60 13.10 2.42 0.72
C ALA A 60 13.05 1.37 -0.41
N ASN A 61 13.76 0.24 -0.25
CA ASN A 61 13.72 -0.89 -1.17
C ASN A 61 12.36 -1.62 -1.14
N THR A 62 11.78 -1.76 0.05
CA THR A 62 10.44 -2.30 0.26
C THR A 62 9.39 -1.40 -0.39
N VAL A 63 9.51 -0.08 -0.21
CA VAL A 63 8.64 0.91 -0.89
C VAL A 63 8.73 0.76 -2.41
N ARG A 64 9.93 0.63 -2.98
CA ARG A 64 10.13 0.41 -4.41
C ARG A 64 9.49 -0.89 -4.91
N THR A 65 9.52 -1.93 -4.09
CA THR A 65 8.85 -3.21 -4.39
C THR A 65 7.33 -3.04 -4.41
N HIS A 66 6.76 -2.35 -3.41
CA HIS A 66 5.34 -2.03 -3.40
C HIS A 66 4.94 -1.16 -4.60
N LEU A 67 5.74 -0.17 -4.97
CA LEU A 67 5.49 0.67 -6.14
C LEU A 67 5.45 -0.11 -7.45
N ARG A 68 6.32 -1.11 -7.64
CA ARG A 68 6.26 -1.97 -8.82
C ARG A 68 4.92 -2.69 -8.94
N SER A 69 4.38 -3.18 -7.82
CA SER A 69 3.06 -3.81 -7.79
C SER A 69 1.93 -2.80 -8.02
N VAL A 70 2.02 -1.61 -7.41
CA VAL A 70 1.05 -0.52 -7.60
C VAL A 70 0.99 -0.11 -9.07
N PHE A 71 2.14 0.13 -9.69
CA PHE A 71 2.26 0.54 -11.08
C PHE A 71 1.62 -0.48 -12.02
N ARG A 72 1.91 -1.76 -11.82
CA ARG A 72 1.29 -2.84 -12.58
C ARG A 72 -0.22 -2.92 -12.38
N LYS A 73 -0.70 -2.76 -11.14
CA LYS A 73 -2.14 -2.89 -10.82
C LYS A 73 -2.96 -1.70 -11.29
N LEU A 74 -2.39 -0.51 -11.29
CA LEU A 74 -3.05 0.73 -11.70
C LEU A 74 -2.78 1.09 -13.17
N ASP A 75 -2.00 0.28 -13.88
CA ASP A 75 -1.53 0.55 -15.24
C ASP A 75 -0.89 1.95 -15.39
N VAL A 76 -0.03 2.30 -14.44
CA VAL A 76 0.72 3.57 -14.47
C VAL A 76 2.22 3.29 -14.61
N HIS A 77 2.88 4.10 -15.44
CA HIS A 77 4.29 3.91 -15.78
C HIS A 77 5.21 4.92 -15.11
N SER A 78 4.65 5.95 -14.47
CA SER A 78 5.45 6.96 -13.81
C SER A 78 4.84 7.43 -12.50
N ARG A 79 5.72 7.93 -11.63
CA ARG A 79 5.32 8.60 -10.40
C ARG A 79 4.38 9.78 -10.68
N VAL A 80 4.64 10.54 -11.76
CA VAL A 80 3.81 11.68 -12.15
C VAL A 80 2.41 11.22 -12.55
N GLN A 81 2.30 10.13 -13.31
CA GLN A 81 1.01 9.52 -13.63
C GLN A 81 0.28 9.05 -12.37
N LEU A 82 0.97 8.43 -11.42
CA LEU A 82 0.38 8.04 -10.13
C LEU A 82 -0.14 9.26 -9.35
N SER A 83 0.65 10.33 -9.24
CA SER A 83 0.22 11.58 -8.60
C SER A 83 -1.00 12.18 -9.30
N ASN A 84 -1.01 12.22 -10.63
CA ASN A 84 -2.16 12.71 -11.39
C ASN A 84 -3.41 11.85 -11.16
N LEU A 85 -3.28 10.52 -11.13
CA LEU A 85 -4.39 9.60 -10.86
C LEU A 85 -4.97 9.81 -9.45
N ILE A 86 -4.11 10.08 -8.45
CA ILE A 86 -4.53 10.38 -7.07
C ILE A 86 -5.21 11.74 -6.99
N ASN A 87 -4.67 12.75 -7.68
CA ASN A 87 -5.30 14.06 -7.76
C ASN A 87 -6.65 14.00 -8.45
N GLN A 88 -6.79 13.21 -9.53
CA GLN A 88 -8.06 13.00 -10.24
C GLN A 88 -9.09 12.29 -9.36
N ARG A 89 -8.66 11.31 -8.56
CA ARG A 89 -9.52 10.69 -7.52
C ARG A 89 -9.88 11.66 -6.39
N GLY A 90 -9.08 12.71 -6.21
CA GLY A 90 -9.33 13.81 -5.29
C GLY A 90 -10.11 14.96 -5.91
N THR A 91 -10.27 15.07 -7.23
CA THR A 91 -10.94 16.21 -7.90
C THR A 91 -12.47 16.14 -7.87
N ASP A 92 -13.05 15.08 -7.31
CA ASP A 92 -14.41 15.10 -6.75
C ASP A 92 -14.46 15.93 -5.44
N ALA A 93 -13.29 16.33 -4.92
CA ALA A 93 -13.04 17.10 -3.71
C ALA A 93 -11.96 18.19 -3.94
N GLY A 94 -12.12 19.02 -4.97
CA GLY A 94 -11.45 20.34 -5.07
C GLY A 94 -9.92 20.38 -5.28
N PRO A 95 -9.37 21.53 -5.72
CA PRO A 95 -7.96 21.63 -6.10
C PRO A 95 -7.04 21.61 -4.87
N VAL A 96 -6.25 20.55 -4.73
CA VAL A 96 -5.13 20.51 -3.77
C VAL A 96 -3.98 21.38 -4.28
N ASN A 97 -4.10 22.69 -4.08
CA ASN A 97 -2.95 23.58 -4.13
C ASN A 97 -2.12 23.36 -2.86
N GLY A 98 -1.26 22.35 -2.88
CA GLY A 98 -0.43 21.97 -1.74
C GLY A 98 1.03 22.23 -2.02
N SER A 99 1.53 23.39 -1.58
CA SER A 99 2.93 23.55 -1.17
C SER A 99 3.22 22.54 -0.04
N VAL A 100 3.43 21.27 -0.39
CA VAL A 100 3.81 20.25 0.58
C VAL A 100 5.25 20.57 0.98
N ARG A 101 5.41 21.13 2.19
CA ARG A 101 6.70 21.19 2.86
C ARG A 101 7.24 19.77 2.94
N LYS A 102 8.19 19.47 2.06
CA LYS A 102 8.96 18.23 2.09
C LYS A 102 9.77 18.25 3.39
N PRO A 103 9.84 17.16 4.16
CA PRO A 103 10.88 17.03 5.16
C PRO A 103 12.21 16.96 4.41
N GLU A 104 12.91 18.08 4.36
CA GLU A 104 14.33 18.15 4.03
C GLU A 104 15.04 17.42 5.17
N ALA A 105 15.37 16.15 4.93
CA ALA A 105 16.19 15.40 5.86
C ALA A 105 17.58 16.06 5.90
N LEU A 106 17.96 16.55 7.10
CA LEU A 106 19.28 17.08 7.46
C LEU A 106 20.43 16.21 6.93
#